data_AF-A0A9P4G8M2-F1
#
_entry.id   AF-A0A9P4G8M2-F1
#
_cell.length_a   1.000
_cell.length_b   1.000
_cell.length_c   1.000
_cell.angle_alpha   90.00
_cell.angle_beta   90.00
_cell.angle_gamma   90.00
#
_symmetry.space_group_name_H-M   'P 1'
#
loop_
_entity.id
_entity.type
_entity.pdbx_description
1 polymer ?
#
loop_
_entity_poly.entity_id
_entity_poly.type
_entity_poly.pdbx_seq_one_letter_code
_entity_poly.pdbx_strand_id
1 'polypeptide(L)'
;MSYNVYLVEGIGAPRNHHSIIIEKNPDGSGYIFQVTGDVQRGMEFGHKNTNVPEESASFASRKQIGTMLITDFDRIQSIVESIEPPAKQFNGPKRINPREPLRRCQEWTADAIQALKNEGVLRT
;
A
#
# COMPACT_ATOMS: atom_id res chain seq x y z
N MET A 1 -13.75 1.89 -19.34
CA MET A 1 -14.03 1.13 -18.10
C MET A 1 -12.98 1.48 -17.07
N SER A 2 -13.31 1.39 -15.80
CA SER A 2 -12.44 1.78 -14.68
C SER A 2 -12.52 0.75 -13.55
N TYR A 3 -11.44 0.65 -12.78
CA TYR A 3 -11.41 -0.08 -11.52
C TYR A 3 -11.57 0.87 -10.34
N ASN A 4 -12.24 0.39 -9.30
CA ASN A 4 -12.25 1.06 -8.00
C ASN A 4 -10.91 0.80 -7.30
N VAL A 5 -10.37 1.84 -6.66
CA VAL A 5 -9.14 1.75 -5.89
C VAL A 5 -9.44 2.05 -4.44
N TYR A 6 -8.98 1.19 -3.55
CA TYR A 6 -9.23 1.25 -2.11
C TYR A 6 -7.92 1.32 -1.33
N LEU A 7 -7.94 2.10 -0.26
CA LEU A 7 -7.03 1.92 0.87
C LEU A 7 -7.65 0.89 1.80
N VAL A 8 -6.91 -0.16 2.13
CA VAL A 8 -7.36 -1.20 3.07
C VAL A 8 -6.44 -1.23 4.28
N GLU A 9 -7.06 -1.27 5.46
CA GLU A 9 -6.39 -1.43 6.73
C GLU A 9 -6.51 -2.87 7.21
N GLY A 10 -5.36 -3.49 7.49
CA GLY A 10 -5.25 -4.74 8.22
C GLY A 10 -4.83 -4.49 9.66
N ILE A 11 -5.40 -5.23 10.62
CA ILE A 11 -5.02 -5.23 12.02
C ILE A 11 -3.52 -5.50 12.13
N GLY A 12 -2.81 -4.59 12.79
CA GLY A 12 -1.36 -4.65 12.97
C GLY A 12 -0.92 -3.97 14.26
N ALA A 13 0.32 -4.26 14.69
CA ALA A 13 0.93 -3.65 15.86
C ALA A 13 2.31 -3.05 15.50
N PRO A 14 2.67 -1.86 16.02
CA PRO A 14 1.88 -0.98 16.90
C PRO A 14 0.83 -0.14 16.16
N ARG A 15 0.77 -0.22 14.83
CA ARG A 15 -0.21 0.46 13.96
C ARG A 15 -0.75 -0.55 12.96
N ASN A 16 -1.96 -0.31 12.46
CA ASN A 16 -2.53 -1.08 11.37
C ASN A 16 -1.63 -1.05 10.11
N HIS A 17 -1.71 -2.13 9.34
CA HIS A 17 -1.07 -2.27 8.05
C HIS A 17 -1.93 -1.58 6.98
N HIS A 18 -1.31 -0.76 6.12
CA HIS A 18 -2.00 -0.12 5.00
C HIS A 18 -1.58 -0.78 3.69
N SER A 19 -2.55 -0.95 2.79
CA SER A 19 -2.34 -1.48 1.45
C SER A 19 -3.27 -0.81 0.44
N ILE A 20 -2.87 -0.78 -0.82
CA ILE A 20 -3.70 -0.31 -1.94
C ILE A 20 -4.28 -1.54 -2.62
N ILE A 21 -5.59 -1.58 -2.79
CA ILE A 21 -6.30 -2.64 -3.51
C ILE A 21 -7.01 -2.07 -4.72
N ILE A 22 -6.78 -2.68 -5.87
CA ILE A 22 -7.53 -2.45 -7.10
C ILE A 22 -8.55 -3.57 -7.23
N GLU A 23 -9.83 -3.23 -7.09
CA GLU A 23 -10.94 -4.16 -7.29
C GLU A 23 -11.09 -4.44 -8.79
N LYS A 24 -10.66 -5.63 -9.21
CA LYS A 24 -10.65 -6.03 -10.63
C LYS A 24 -11.87 -6.84 -11.03
N ASN A 25 -12.49 -7.52 -10.06
CA ASN A 25 -13.53 -8.50 -10.29
C ASN A 25 -14.85 -8.06 -9.63
N PRO A 26 -16.00 -8.45 -10.19
CA PRO A 26 -17.32 -8.08 -9.64
C PRO A 26 -17.61 -8.61 -8.23
N ASP A 27 -16.88 -9.64 -7.79
CA ASP A 27 -16.99 -10.23 -6.45
C ASP A 27 -16.27 -9.41 -5.36
N GLY A 28 -15.55 -8.34 -5.73
CA GLY A 28 -14.75 -7.53 -4.81
C GLY A 28 -13.29 -7.98 -4.68
N SER A 29 -12.90 -9.08 -5.33
CA SER A 29 -11.52 -9.51 -5.40
C SER A 29 -10.71 -8.67 -6.39
N GLY A 30 -9.39 -8.74 -6.30
CA GLY A 30 -8.57 -7.77 -7.00
C GLY A 30 -7.07 -7.98 -6.92
N TYR A 31 -6.35 -6.87 -6.91
CA TYR A 31 -4.91 -6.82 -6.88
C TYR A 31 -4.44 -5.94 -5.73
N ILE A 32 -3.50 -6.42 -4.92
CA ILE A 32 -2.96 -5.69 -3.78
C ILE A 32 -1.54 -5.21 -4.07
N PHE A 33 -1.26 -3.97 -3.69
CA PHE A 33 0.07 -3.39 -3.56
C PHE A 33 0.32 -3.04 -2.10
N GLN A 34 1.44 -3.50 -1.55
CA GLN A 34 1.75 -3.31 -0.16
C GLN A 34 3.24 -3.35 0.11
N VAL A 35 3.62 -2.90 1.30
CA VAL A 35 4.95 -3.08 1.85
C VAL A 35 4.84 -3.81 3.18
N THR A 36 5.55 -4.92 3.32
CA THR A 36 5.51 -5.76 4.52
C THR A 36 6.88 -5.87 5.15
N GLY A 37 6.93 -6.07 6.47
CA GLY A 37 8.17 -6.15 7.23
C GLY A 37 8.10 -5.26 8.46
N ASP A 38 9.26 -4.93 9.02
CA ASP A 38 9.35 -4.18 10.27
C ASP A 38 10.51 -3.19 10.26
N VAL A 39 10.51 -2.25 11.20
CA VAL A 39 11.54 -1.19 11.27
C VAL A 39 12.92 -1.70 11.74
N GLN A 40 12.99 -2.93 12.26
CA GLN A 40 14.23 -3.57 12.74
C GLN A 40 14.96 -4.33 11.63
N ARG A 41 14.22 -4.87 10.65
CA ARG A 41 14.77 -5.64 9.53
C ARG A 41 14.72 -4.85 8.22
N GLY A 42 13.85 -3.86 8.13
CA GLY A 42 13.45 -3.25 6.87
C GLY A 42 12.14 -3.85 6.37
N MET A 43 11.60 -3.22 5.34
CA MET A 43 10.36 -3.63 4.71
C MET A 43 10.58 -3.84 3.22
N GLU A 44 9.73 -4.67 2.62
CA GLU A 44 9.81 -5.08 1.24
C GLU A 44 8.49 -4.82 0.55
N PHE A 45 8.56 -4.29 -0.67
CA PHE A 45 7.41 -4.15 -1.54
C PHE A 45 6.96 -5.52 -2.06
N GLY A 46 5.65 -5.70 -2.15
CA GLY A 46 5.06 -6.88 -2.72
C GLY A 46 3.69 -6.60 -3.32
N HIS A 47 3.37 -7.35 -4.37
CA HIS A 47 2.09 -7.26 -5.06
C HIS A 47 1.61 -8.63 -5.52
N LYS A 48 0.30 -8.84 -5.53
CA LYS A 48 -0.33 -10.12 -5.91
C LYS A 48 -1.82 -9.97 -6.15
N ASN A 49 -2.43 -11.00 -6.75
CA ASN A 49 -3.89 -11.15 -6.68
C ASN A 49 -4.32 -11.34 -5.22
N THR A 50 -5.49 -10.81 -4.87
CA THR A 50 -6.07 -10.91 -3.53
C THR A 50 -7.56 -11.23 -3.62
N ASN A 51 -8.05 -11.99 -2.64
CA ASN A 51 -9.48 -12.19 -2.42
C ASN A 51 -10.13 -10.89 -1.90
N VAL A 52 -11.43 -10.96 -1.65
CA VAL A 52 -12.20 -9.88 -1.04
C VAL A 52 -11.57 -9.50 0.32
N PRO A 53 -11.21 -8.23 0.56
CA PRO A 53 -10.49 -7.83 1.77
C PRO A 53 -11.20 -8.22 3.07
N GLU A 54 -12.53 -8.11 3.09
CA GLU A 54 -13.40 -8.42 4.22
C GLU A 54 -13.36 -9.89 4.68
N GLU A 55 -12.91 -10.81 3.82
CA GLU A 55 -12.77 -12.23 4.16
C GLU A 55 -11.48 -12.51 4.96
N SER A 56 -10.57 -11.54 5.03
CA SER A 56 -9.35 -11.67 5.81
C SER A 56 -9.64 -11.54 7.30
N ALA A 57 -9.15 -12.50 8.11
CA ALA A 57 -9.23 -12.42 9.57
C ALA A 57 -8.52 -11.18 10.16
N SER A 58 -7.63 -10.57 9.38
CA SER A 58 -6.94 -9.33 9.75
C SER A 58 -7.63 -8.07 9.24
N PHE A 59 -8.78 -8.15 8.56
CA PHE A 59 -9.45 -6.96 8.05
C PHE A 59 -9.89 -6.01 9.17
N ALA A 60 -9.53 -4.73 9.06
CA ALA A 60 -9.98 -3.68 9.96
C ALA A 60 -10.95 -2.71 9.26
N SER A 61 -10.59 -2.21 8.08
CA SER A 61 -11.43 -1.28 7.33
C SER A 61 -11.02 -1.19 5.86
N ARG A 62 -11.91 -0.63 5.03
CA ARG A 62 -11.56 -0.16 3.69
C ARG A 62 -12.14 1.22 3.42
N LYS A 63 -11.47 1.98 2.58
CA LYS A 63 -11.92 3.29 2.09
C LYS A 63 -11.65 3.39 0.60
N GLN A 64 -12.68 3.71 -0.19
CA GLN A 64 -12.46 4.03 -1.60
C GLN A 64 -11.67 5.34 -1.70
N ILE A 65 -10.55 5.31 -2.41
CA ILE A 65 -9.64 6.45 -2.59
C ILE A 65 -9.69 7.03 -4.00
N GLY A 66 -10.42 6.40 -4.92
CA GLY A 66 -10.67 6.90 -6.27
C GLY A 66 -10.97 5.78 -7.26
N THR A 67 -10.79 6.10 -8.53
CA THR A 67 -10.90 5.16 -9.65
C THR A 67 -9.69 5.28 -10.58
N MET A 68 -9.43 4.26 -11.39
CA MET A 68 -8.40 4.29 -12.43
C MET A 68 -8.90 3.63 -13.72
N LEU A 69 -8.36 3.99 -14.89
CA LEU A 69 -8.69 3.24 -16.10
C LEU A 69 -8.08 1.85 -16.05
N ILE A 70 -8.77 0.89 -16.65
CA ILE A 70 -8.23 -0.46 -16.84
C ILE A 70 -6.89 -0.42 -17.61
N THR A 71 -6.77 0.50 -18.58
CA THR A 71 -5.56 0.69 -19.39
C THR A 71 -4.38 1.29 -18.61
N ASP A 72 -4.60 1.83 -17.41
CA ASP A 72 -3.54 2.38 -16.56
C ASP A 72 -2.97 1.33 -15.58
N PHE A 73 -3.36 0.04 -15.68
CA PHE A 73 -2.93 -0.99 -14.73
C PHE A 73 -1.41 -1.23 -14.72
N ASP A 74 -0.73 -1.19 -15.87
CA ASP A 74 0.73 -1.35 -15.88
C ASP A 74 1.41 -0.07 -15.33
N ARG A 75 0.80 1.09 -15.55
CA ARG A 75 1.32 2.38 -15.05
C ARG A 75 1.26 2.46 -13.53
N ILE A 76 0.18 2.01 -12.88
CA ILE A 76 0.13 2.00 -11.40
C ILE A 76 1.24 1.13 -10.83
N GLN A 77 1.50 -0.04 -11.40
CA GLN A 77 2.55 -0.93 -10.91
C GLN A 77 3.93 -0.25 -11.02
N SER A 78 4.27 0.31 -12.18
CA SER A 78 5.55 1.03 -12.35
C SER A 78 5.70 2.22 -11.39
N ILE A 79 4.63 2.97 -11.15
CA ILE A 79 4.66 4.12 -10.23
C ILE A 79 4.91 3.66 -8.80
N VAL A 80 4.16 2.66 -8.30
CA VAL A 80 4.31 2.23 -6.90
C VAL A 80 5.62 1.48 -6.66
N GLU A 81 6.14 0.75 -7.66
CA GLU A 81 7.45 0.09 -7.62
C GLU A 81 8.62 1.10 -7.54
N SER A 82 8.45 2.29 -8.11
CA SER A 82 9.48 3.34 -8.06
C SER A 82 9.66 3.96 -6.67
N ILE A 83 8.74 3.69 -5.73
CA ILE A 83 8.77 4.25 -4.38
C ILE A 83 9.49 3.28 -3.46
N GLU A 84 10.65 3.69 -2.96
CA GLU A 84 11.46 2.87 -2.08
C GLU A 84 10.70 2.46 -0.80
N PRO A 85 10.61 1.15 -0.50
CA PRO A 85 10.12 0.68 0.78
C PRO A 85 10.97 1.19 1.94
N PRO A 86 10.40 1.36 3.15
CA PRO A 86 11.18 1.78 4.30
C PRO A 86 12.29 0.77 4.62
N ALA A 87 13.54 1.26 4.59
CA ALA A 87 14.70 0.48 4.99
C ALA A 87 14.70 0.16 6.49
N LYS A 88 15.66 -0.66 6.92
CA LYS A 88 15.98 -0.88 8.32
C LYS A 88 16.30 0.46 8.99
N GLN A 89 15.64 0.74 10.11
CA GLN A 89 15.73 2.04 10.81
C GLN A 89 16.29 1.94 12.22
N PHE A 90 16.43 0.72 12.76
CA PHE A 90 16.99 0.47 14.08
C PHE A 90 18.16 -0.50 14.04
N ASN A 91 19.11 -0.30 14.95
CA ASN A 91 20.10 -1.30 15.33
C ASN A 91 19.92 -1.62 16.81
N GLY A 92 19.17 -2.70 17.09
CA GLY A 92 18.71 -3.02 18.44
C GLY A 92 17.75 -1.94 18.97
N PRO A 93 18.00 -1.33 20.15
CA PRO A 93 17.12 -0.29 20.70
C PRO A 93 17.38 1.11 20.12
N LYS A 94 18.43 1.32 19.32
CA LYS A 94 18.83 2.65 18.84
C LYS A 94 18.40 2.87 17.40
N ARG A 95 17.89 4.07 17.09
CA ARG A 95 17.68 4.51 15.70
C ARG A 95 19.01 4.60 14.97
N ILE A 96 19.05 4.14 13.73
CA ILE A 96 20.20 4.28 12.83
C ILE A 96 20.41 5.76 12.49
N ASN A 97 19.34 6.46 12.10
CA ASN A 97 19.35 7.91 11.94
C ASN A 97 18.25 8.55 12.82
N PRO A 98 18.58 9.10 14.00
CA PRO A 98 17.60 9.72 14.88
C PRO A 98 16.93 10.98 14.32
N ARG A 99 17.52 11.62 13.31
CA ARG A 99 17.00 12.85 12.69
C ARG A 99 15.94 12.57 11.63
N GLU A 100 15.92 11.35 11.08
CA GLU A 100 14.91 10.94 10.12
C GLU A 100 13.62 10.49 10.83
N PRO A 101 12.45 10.81 10.25
CA PRO A 101 11.18 10.32 10.76
C PRO A 101 11.08 8.81 10.61
N LEU A 102 10.32 8.17 11.49
CA LEU A 102 10.04 6.75 11.38
C LEU A 102 9.10 6.51 10.19
N ARG A 103 9.49 5.66 9.25
CA ARG A 103 8.66 5.26 8.11
C ARG A 103 8.26 3.79 8.21
N ARG A 104 7.01 3.48 7.90
CA ARG A 104 6.41 2.15 7.83
C ARG A 104 5.58 2.02 6.55
N CYS A 105 4.84 0.92 6.43
CA CYS A 105 3.91 0.69 5.33
C CYS A 105 2.88 1.81 5.13
N GLN A 106 2.45 2.48 6.21
CA GLN A 106 1.51 3.60 6.12
C GLN A 106 2.12 4.79 5.38
N GLU A 107 3.35 5.18 5.72
CA GLU A 107 4.06 6.27 5.06
C GLU A 107 4.33 5.94 3.58
N TRP A 108 4.80 4.73 3.28
CA TRP A 108 4.95 4.28 1.88
C TRP A 108 3.62 4.30 1.11
N THR A 109 2.53 3.85 1.73
CA THR A 109 1.21 3.82 1.10
C THR A 109 0.69 5.23 0.82
N ALA A 110 0.92 6.17 1.75
CA ALA A 110 0.57 7.58 1.55
C ALA A 110 1.34 8.20 0.38
N ASP A 111 2.65 7.94 0.29
CA ASP A 111 3.49 8.40 -0.82
C ASP A 111 3.03 7.80 -2.15
N ALA A 112 2.70 6.51 -2.17
CA ALA A 112 2.15 5.82 -3.34
C ALA A 112 0.83 6.41 -3.81
N ILE A 113 -0.12 6.64 -2.91
CA ILE A 113 -1.39 7.29 -3.24
C ILE A 113 -1.16 8.68 -3.81
N GLN A 114 -0.23 9.45 -3.24
CA GLN A 114 0.08 10.79 -3.71
C GLN A 114 0.74 10.77 -5.10
N ALA A 115 1.69 9.88 -5.34
CA ALA A 115 2.32 9.71 -6.65
C ALA A 115 1.30 9.35 -7.73
N LEU A 116 0.38 8.41 -7.43
CA LEU A 116 -0.67 8.01 -8.37
C LEU A 116 -1.63 9.15 -8.72
N LYS A 117 -1.92 10.05 -7.77
CA LYS A 117 -2.71 11.25 -8.03
C LYS A 117 -1.95 12.24 -8.92
N ASN A 118 -0.67 12.48 -8.61
CA ASN A 118 0.17 13.40 -9.38
C ASN A 118 0.31 12.96 -10.85
N GLU A 119 0.41 11.66 -11.09
CA GLU A 119 0.50 11.05 -12.42
C GLU A 119 -0.85 10.90 -13.15
N GLY A 120 -1.95 11.34 -12.52
CA GLY A 120 -3.31 11.28 -13.08
C GLY A 120 -3.88 9.87 -13.24
N VAL A 121 -3.22 8.86 -12.66
CA VAL A 121 -3.65 7.46 -12.68
C VAL A 121 -4.79 7.24 -11.69
N LEU A 122 -4.66 7.75 -10.46
CA LEU A 122 -5.73 7.74 -9.47
C LEU A 122 -6.57 9.02 -9.58
N ARG A 123 -7.86 8.85 -9.89
CA ARG A 123 -8.82 9.94 -10.08
C ARG A 123 -9.81 9.97 -8.92
N THR A 124 -9.90 11.12 -8.26
CA THR A 124 -10.70 11.36 -7.04
C THR A 124 -11.90 12.22 -7.32
#